data_AF-A0A1G1L253-F1
#
_entry.id   AF-A0A1G1L253-F1
#
_cell.length_a   1.000
_cell.length_b   1.000
_cell.length_c   1.000
_cell.angle_alpha   90.00
_cell.angle_beta   90.00
_cell.angle_gamma   90.00
#
_symmetry.space_group_name_H-M   'P 1'
#
loop_
_entity.id
_entity.type
_entity.pdbx_description
1 polymer ?
#
loop_
_entity_poly.entity_id
_entity_poly.type
_entity_poly.pdbx_seq_one_letter_code
_entity_poly.pdbx_strand_id
1 'polypeptide(L)'
;MNKKRGFTLSEITITVAIVGVVTSVSVPSYLQARRNTNMEIVRQHMKQIGEKLIEILEKKGKFSCAANPTDPACETKWPLIGSFDPDEQAITASLSAIDNLCYTTADYSTNTPRTSYRFCSQPKSASCGVNAGNKRFCVHYDPQMSALFSPGIVGEVEMFDGLGTPMSLYMERPFEFVGSNNQWLDFARDMEMEAAGQLFWSYETRGYNVFENDPLAKMSWSSYIQMTEEQAKQLSAIDAYLRQQTPSITMIANLKSASEVNAKYMKSLWGQNPDSSDYAVHEGNQVYEIAFQFPRPTVYHLPAQGGVQEYLSQNSWVRGKCSTGSESQICYMI
;
A
#
# COMPACT_ATOMS: atom_id res chain seq x y z
N MET A 1 -7.13 72.07 20.09
CA MET A 1 -8.02 71.14 19.38
C MET A 1 -7.17 70.22 18.50
N ASN A 2 -6.99 68.96 18.90
CA ASN A 2 -6.25 67.98 18.11
C ASN A 2 -7.06 67.64 16.85
N LYS A 3 -6.61 68.13 15.69
CA LYS A 3 -7.16 67.74 14.39
C LYS A 3 -6.86 66.26 14.17
N LYS A 4 -7.83 65.39 14.44
CA LYS A 4 -7.76 63.98 14.05
C LYS A 4 -7.74 63.92 12.51
N ARG A 5 -6.57 63.69 11.93
CA ARG A 5 -6.43 63.41 10.49
C ARG A 5 -7.11 62.07 10.22
N GLY A 6 -8.21 62.07 9.47
CA GLY A 6 -8.83 60.86 8.97
C GLY A 6 -8.09 60.33 7.74
N PHE A 7 -8.04 59.01 7.59
CA PHE A 7 -7.48 58.34 6.41
C PHE A 7 -8.24 58.72 5.15
N THR A 8 -7.53 59.02 4.06
CA THR A 8 -8.14 59.27 2.75
C THR A 8 -8.48 57.95 2.06
N LEU A 9 -9.52 57.96 1.19
CA LEU A 9 -9.88 56.79 0.38
C LEU A 9 -8.69 56.26 -0.43
N SER A 10 -7.86 57.16 -0.96
CA SER A 10 -6.65 56.81 -1.71
C SER A 10 -5.62 56.04 -0.87
N GLU A 11 -5.46 56.40 0.41
CA GLU A 11 -4.53 55.76 1.33
C GLU A 11 -4.97 54.33 1.67
N ILE A 12 -6.28 54.12 1.81
CA ILE A 12 -6.87 52.78 2.00
C ILE A 12 -6.65 51.91 0.75
N THR A 13 -6.92 52.43 -0.45
CA THR A 13 -6.78 51.67 -1.70
C THR A 13 -5.34 51.23 -1.94
N ILE A 14 -4.36 52.12 -1.73
CA ILE A 14 -2.94 51.78 -1.87
C ILE A 14 -2.53 50.72 -0.84
N THR A 15 -2.99 50.86 0.41
CA THR A 15 -2.68 49.88 1.47
C THR A 15 -3.22 48.50 1.11
N VAL A 16 -4.48 48.40 0.65
CA VAL A 16 -5.08 47.13 0.22
C VAL A 16 -4.35 46.54 -0.98
N ALA A 17 -3.92 47.36 -1.94
CA ALA A 17 -3.14 46.90 -3.09
C ALA A 17 -1.79 46.30 -2.66
N ILE A 18 -1.07 46.97 -1.77
CA ILE A 18 0.20 46.46 -1.23
C ILE A 18 -0.02 45.14 -0.48
N VAL A 19 -1.02 45.07 0.40
CA VAL A 19 -1.34 43.83 1.13
C VAL A 19 -1.71 42.70 0.17
N GLY A 20 -2.49 42.98 -0.87
CA GLY A 20 -2.86 42.00 -1.90
C GLY A 20 -1.66 41.42 -2.63
N VAL A 21 -0.71 42.27 -3.04
CA VAL A 21 0.52 41.85 -3.74
C VAL A 21 1.46 41.08 -2.81
N VAL A 22 1.63 41.52 -1.57
CA VAL A 22 2.49 40.80 -0.60
C VAL A 22 1.90 39.43 -0.27
N THR A 23 0.58 39.36 -0.08
CA THR A 23 -0.10 38.10 0.27
C THR A 23 -0.04 37.10 -0.89
N SER A 24 -0.26 37.55 -2.14
CA SER A 24 -0.25 36.65 -3.30
C SER A 24 1.11 35.99 -3.54
N VAL A 25 2.21 36.70 -3.25
CA VAL A 25 3.57 36.16 -3.36
C VAL A 25 3.96 35.31 -2.15
N SER A 26 3.50 35.69 -0.94
CA SER A 26 3.93 35.03 0.31
C SER A 26 3.20 33.72 0.60
N VAL A 27 1.91 33.62 0.25
CA VAL A 27 1.09 32.43 0.52
C VAL A 27 1.67 31.13 -0.05
N PRO A 28 2.09 31.03 -1.33
CA PRO A 28 2.64 29.77 -1.86
C PRO A 28 3.94 29.35 -1.16
N SER A 29 4.82 30.30 -0.84
CA SER A 29 6.06 30.05 -0.09
C SER A 29 5.76 29.53 1.32
N TYR A 30 4.80 30.16 2.02
CA TYR A 30 4.35 29.71 3.33
C TYR A 30 3.77 28.29 3.30
N LEU A 31 2.95 27.96 2.30
CA LEU A 31 2.38 26.61 2.16
C LEU A 31 3.46 25.55 1.91
N GLN A 32 4.47 25.87 1.10
CA GLN A 32 5.60 24.96 0.87
C GLN A 32 6.43 24.76 2.14
N ALA A 33 6.76 25.84 2.86
CA ALA A 33 7.47 25.76 4.14
C ALA A 33 6.71 24.90 5.16
N ARG A 34 5.39 25.10 5.27
CA ARG A 34 4.54 24.30 6.16
C ARG A 34 4.54 22.81 5.81
N ARG A 35 4.50 22.46 4.51
CA ARG A 35 4.60 21.06 4.06
C ARG A 35 5.94 20.44 4.46
N ASN A 36 7.04 21.14 4.22
CA ASN A 36 8.37 20.66 4.56
C ASN A 36 8.50 20.46 6.08
N THR A 37 8.02 21.40 6.89
CA THR A 37 8.00 21.26 8.35
C THR A 37 7.16 20.06 8.80
N ASN A 38 5.98 19.85 8.22
CA ASN A 38 5.15 18.69 8.55
C ASN A 38 5.88 17.37 8.23
N MET A 39 6.54 17.29 7.08
CA MET A 39 7.34 16.13 6.69
C MET A 39 8.50 15.88 7.66
N GLU A 40 9.21 16.94 8.10
CA GLU A 40 10.26 16.82 9.14
C GLU A 40 9.73 16.31 10.47
N ILE A 41 8.57 16.81 10.91
CA ILE A 41 7.97 16.37 12.18
C ILE A 41 7.56 14.88 12.09
N VAL A 42 6.95 14.46 10.97
CA VAL A 42 6.60 13.05 10.76
C VAL A 42 7.86 12.18 10.75
N ARG A 43 8.92 12.58 10.04
CA ARG A 43 10.20 11.87 10.04
C ARG A 43 10.77 11.71 11.45
N GLN A 44 10.74 12.75 12.27
CA GLN A 44 11.21 12.70 13.66
C GLN A 44 10.39 11.73 14.50
N HIS A 45 9.06 11.76 14.40
CA HIS A 45 8.20 10.80 15.11
C HIS A 45 8.41 9.37 14.62
N MET A 46 8.58 9.15 13.31
CA MET A 46 8.89 7.83 12.77
C MET A 46 10.22 7.28 13.29
N LYS A 47 11.23 8.14 13.42
CA LYS A 47 12.52 7.76 14.03
C LYS A 47 12.34 7.32 15.49
N GLN A 48 11.60 8.09 16.28
CA GLN A 48 11.28 7.75 17.67
C GLN A 48 10.56 6.40 17.76
N ILE A 49 9.61 6.14 16.85
CA ILE A 49 8.92 4.85 16.77
C ILE A 49 9.92 3.72 16.48
N GLY A 50 10.82 3.91 15.51
CA GLY A 50 11.83 2.92 15.15
C GLY A 50 12.76 2.57 16.31
N GLU A 51 13.29 3.57 17.02
CA GLU A 51 14.13 3.41 18.21
C GLU A 51 13.38 2.63 19.32
N LYS A 52 12.14 3.02 19.60
CA LYS A 52 11.33 2.38 20.66
C LYS A 52 10.93 0.95 20.32
N LEU A 53 10.69 0.65 19.04
CA LEU A 53 10.45 -0.72 18.60
C LEU A 53 11.70 -1.60 18.80
N ILE A 54 12.90 -1.09 18.51
CA ILE A 54 14.16 -1.82 18.75
C ILE A 54 14.33 -2.08 20.26
N GLU A 55 14.09 -1.09 21.12
CA GLU A 55 14.14 -1.29 22.57
C GLU A 55 13.15 -2.37 23.04
N ILE A 56 11.94 -2.41 22.47
CA ILE A 56 10.95 -3.46 22.75
C ILE A 56 11.47 -4.84 22.32
N LEU A 57 12.11 -4.94 21.16
CA LEU A 57 12.71 -6.20 20.70
C LEU A 57 13.81 -6.67 21.65
N GLU A 58 14.70 -5.77 22.08
CA GLU A 58 15.79 -6.10 23.00
C GLU A 58 15.26 -6.58 24.37
N LYS A 59 14.18 -5.96 24.88
CA LYS A 59 13.57 -6.31 26.16
C LYS A 59 12.72 -7.58 26.11
N LYS A 60 11.90 -7.74 25.06
CA LYS A 60 10.87 -8.80 24.97
C LYS A 60 11.28 -9.96 24.06
N GLY A 61 12.35 -9.82 23.28
CA GLY A 61 12.82 -10.78 22.27
C GLY A 61 11.92 -10.89 21.04
N LYS A 62 10.83 -10.10 20.97
CA LYS A 62 9.85 -10.11 19.87
C LYS A 62 9.09 -8.79 19.75
N PHE A 63 8.70 -8.43 18.54
CA PHE A 63 7.80 -7.32 18.25
C PHE A 63 6.34 -7.65 18.59
N SER A 64 5.54 -6.60 18.80
CA SER A 64 4.09 -6.74 19.00
C SER A 64 3.40 -7.14 17.69
N CYS A 65 2.34 -7.96 17.72
CA CYS A 65 1.62 -8.44 16.52
C CYS A 65 0.48 -7.55 16.07
N ALA A 66 0.46 -6.34 16.60
CA ALA A 66 -0.70 -5.50 16.78
C ALA A 66 -1.43 -4.99 15.50
N ALA A 67 -1.01 -5.43 14.31
CA ALA A 67 -1.67 -5.18 13.03
C ALA A 67 -2.14 -6.44 12.28
N ASN A 68 -2.09 -7.62 12.91
CA ASN A 68 -2.71 -8.81 12.31
C ASN A 68 -4.07 -9.08 12.98
N PRO A 69 -5.20 -8.60 12.40
CA PRO A 69 -6.53 -8.79 12.97
C PRO A 69 -7.03 -10.24 12.95
N THR A 70 -6.26 -11.17 12.38
CA THR A 70 -6.63 -12.60 12.24
C THR A 70 -5.88 -13.56 13.16
N ASP A 71 -4.93 -13.09 13.99
CA ASP A 71 -4.25 -13.92 14.98
C ASP A 71 -5.00 -13.86 16.33
N PRO A 72 -5.67 -14.93 16.80
CA PRO A 72 -6.40 -14.95 18.06
C PRO A 72 -5.49 -14.86 19.30
N ALA A 73 -4.17 -15.08 19.17
CA ALA A 73 -3.20 -14.83 20.25
C ALA A 73 -2.74 -13.36 20.29
N CYS A 74 -3.28 -12.51 19.42
CA CYS A 74 -2.96 -11.10 19.32
C CYS A 74 -4.08 -10.24 19.94
N GLU A 75 -4.19 -10.26 21.27
CA GLU A 75 -5.28 -9.59 21.98
C GLU A 75 -5.21 -8.06 21.97
N THR A 76 -4.14 -7.45 21.43
CA THR A 76 -3.97 -5.99 21.49
C THR A 76 -3.59 -5.39 20.15
N LYS A 77 -4.55 -4.73 19.51
CA LYS A 77 -4.37 -3.90 18.31
C LYS A 77 -3.53 -2.67 18.66
N TRP A 78 -2.67 -2.24 17.75
CA TRP A 78 -1.93 -0.98 17.91
C TRP A 78 -2.85 0.15 17.43
N PRO A 79 -2.96 1.27 18.17
CA PRO A 79 -2.24 1.64 19.38
C PRO A 79 -2.68 0.89 20.65
N LEU A 80 -1.72 0.54 21.50
CA LEU A 80 -1.94 -0.09 22.82
C LEU A 80 -2.42 0.94 23.83
N ILE A 81 -3.66 1.41 23.65
CA ILE A 81 -4.30 2.34 24.60
C ILE A 81 -4.42 1.63 25.95
N GLY A 82 -3.72 2.17 26.97
CA GLY A 82 -3.69 1.60 28.32
C GLY A 82 -2.50 0.69 28.64
N SER A 83 -1.49 0.61 27.76
CA SER A 83 -0.23 -0.06 28.13
C SER A 83 0.50 0.68 29.26
N PHE A 84 1.04 -0.08 30.21
CA PHE A 84 1.93 0.44 31.27
C PHE A 84 3.40 0.48 30.83
N ASP A 85 3.71 0.02 29.62
CA ASP A 85 5.06 0.05 29.07
C ASP A 85 5.40 1.46 28.57
N PRO A 86 6.44 2.13 29.13
CA PRO A 86 6.79 3.50 28.74
C PRO A 86 7.17 3.62 27.26
N ASP A 87 7.72 2.57 26.65
CA ASP A 87 8.08 2.60 25.23
C ASP A 87 6.83 2.53 24.36
N GLU A 88 5.83 1.76 24.78
CA GLU A 88 4.58 1.64 24.04
C GLU A 88 3.73 2.94 24.14
N GLN A 89 3.79 3.63 25.27
CA GLN A 89 3.21 4.96 25.45
C GLN A 89 3.87 6.01 24.54
N ALA A 90 5.20 5.98 24.42
CA ALA A 90 5.95 6.90 23.55
C ALA A 90 5.62 6.71 22.06
N ILE A 91 5.49 5.45 21.62
CA ILE A 91 5.05 5.14 20.25
C ILE A 91 3.61 5.62 20.05
N THR A 92 2.71 5.41 21.02
CA THR A 92 1.30 5.83 20.93
C THR A 92 1.18 7.36 20.83
N ALA A 93 1.96 8.10 21.63
CA ALA A 93 2.02 9.55 21.54
C ALA A 93 2.53 10.00 20.17
N SER A 94 3.59 9.38 19.66
CA SER A 94 4.14 9.66 18.33
C SER A 94 3.12 9.39 17.22
N LEU A 95 2.35 8.31 17.31
CA LEU A 95 1.27 8.04 16.37
C LEU A 95 0.17 9.08 16.40
N SER A 96 -0.25 9.52 17.59
CA SER A 96 -1.27 10.58 17.69
C SER A 96 -0.77 11.88 17.05
N ALA A 97 0.51 12.20 17.19
CA ALA A 97 1.12 13.36 16.56
C ALA A 97 1.16 13.22 15.02
N ILE A 98 1.54 12.04 14.50
CA ILE A 98 1.51 11.72 13.07
C ILE A 98 0.09 11.83 12.50
N ASP A 99 -0.90 11.30 13.23
CA ASP A 99 -2.30 11.32 12.81
C ASP A 99 -2.84 12.76 12.70
N ASN A 100 -2.46 13.62 13.63
CA ASN A 100 -2.77 15.06 13.64
C ASN A 100 -2.11 15.83 12.49
N LEU A 101 -0.98 15.35 11.98
CA LEU A 101 -0.32 15.88 10.77
C LEU A 101 -0.94 15.34 9.48
N CYS A 102 -2.05 14.61 9.59
CA CYS A 102 -2.80 14.01 8.50
C CYS A 102 -2.06 12.90 7.75
N TYR A 103 -1.30 12.12 8.49
CA TYR A 103 -0.67 10.90 8.00
C TYR A 103 -1.38 9.66 8.57
N THR A 104 -1.26 8.52 7.89
CA THR A 104 -1.80 7.24 8.34
C THR A 104 -0.92 6.60 9.40
N THR A 105 -1.52 5.77 10.23
CA THR A 105 -0.86 5.08 11.35
C THR A 105 -1.13 3.57 11.38
N ALA A 106 -1.78 3.03 10.35
CA ALA A 106 -2.29 1.66 10.32
C ALA A 106 -1.38 0.66 9.58
N ASP A 107 -0.31 1.12 8.93
CA ASP A 107 0.51 0.29 8.06
C ASP A 107 1.71 -0.30 8.80
N TYR A 108 1.38 -1.17 9.76
CA TYR A 108 2.32 -1.95 10.55
C TYR A 108 2.25 -3.42 10.10
N SER A 109 3.39 -4.08 9.97
CA SER A 109 3.44 -5.52 9.72
C SER A 109 4.66 -6.16 10.38
N THR A 110 4.55 -7.44 10.73
CA THR A 110 5.64 -8.25 11.31
C THR A 110 5.66 -9.62 10.65
N ASN A 111 6.81 -10.28 10.67
CA ASN A 111 6.92 -11.68 10.24
C ASN A 111 6.30 -12.63 11.30
N THR A 112 6.07 -13.89 10.92
CA THR A 112 5.53 -14.93 11.81
C THR A 112 6.30 -15.08 13.13
N PRO A 113 7.65 -15.14 13.15
CA PRO A 113 8.39 -15.20 14.42
C PRO A 113 8.48 -13.86 15.16
N ARG A 114 7.96 -12.76 14.59
CA ARG A 114 7.96 -11.39 15.15
C ARG A 114 9.37 -10.88 15.49
N THR A 115 10.33 -11.22 14.65
CA THR A 115 11.73 -10.78 14.71
C THR A 115 12.08 -9.75 13.65
N SER A 116 11.14 -9.45 12.75
CA SER A 116 11.20 -8.30 11.84
C SER A 116 9.91 -7.50 11.87
N TYR A 117 10.01 -6.20 11.63
CA TYR A 117 8.86 -5.31 11.45
C TYR A 117 9.04 -4.36 10.27
N ARG A 118 7.90 -3.89 9.79
CA ARG A 118 7.75 -2.72 8.93
C ARG A 118 6.67 -1.83 9.52
N PHE A 119 6.94 -0.54 9.60
CA PHE A 119 5.95 0.47 9.95
C PHE A 119 6.06 1.63 8.97
N CYS A 120 4.96 1.93 8.29
CA CYS A 120 4.90 2.97 7.29
C CYS A 120 3.78 3.96 7.59
N SER A 121 4.00 5.20 7.15
CA SER A 121 3.07 6.30 7.32
C SER A 121 3.01 7.13 6.04
N GLN A 122 1.81 7.37 5.53
CA GLN A 122 1.57 8.09 4.29
C GLN A 122 0.48 9.16 4.46
N PRO A 123 0.45 10.21 3.62
CA PRO A 123 -0.59 11.22 3.68
C PRO A 123 -2.00 10.61 3.54
N LYS A 124 -2.95 11.04 4.39
CA LYS A 124 -4.36 10.62 4.31
C LYS A 124 -5.01 11.15 3.03
N SER A 125 -5.66 10.27 2.26
CA SER A 125 -6.36 10.61 1.01
C SER A 125 -7.56 11.54 1.22
N ALA A 126 -8.25 11.44 2.38
CA ALA A 126 -9.56 12.04 2.59
C ALA A 126 -9.58 13.36 3.39
N SER A 127 -8.60 13.63 4.26
CA SER A 127 -8.76 14.70 5.27
C SER A 127 -7.88 15.93 5.07
N CYS A 128 -6.71 15.83 4.41
CA CYS A 128 -5.77 16.97 4.30
C CYS A 128 -4.80 16.93 3.10
N GLY A 129 -5.11 16.13 2.07
CA GLY A 129 -4.18 15.61 1.03
C GLY A 129 -3.37 16.62 0.19
N VAL A 130 -3.59 17.93 0.35
CA VAL A 130 -2.77 18.97 -0.30
C VAL A 130 -1.71 19.57 0.64
N ASN A 131 -1.83 19.42 1.96
CA ASN A 131 -0.97 20.14 2.94
C ASN A 131 -0.12 19.22 3.83
N ALA A 132 -0.33 17.91 3.80
CA ALA A 132 0.43 16.95 4.60
C ALA A 132 1.84 16.68 4.01
N GLY A 133 1.99 16.80 2.69
CA GLY A 133 3.22 16.46 1.96
C GLY A 133 2.94 15.43 0.86
N ASN A 134 4.00 15.02 0.16
CA ASN A 134 3.95 14.04 -0.94
C ASN A 134 4.89 12.85 -0.70
N LYS A 135 5.38 12.69 0.52
CA LYS A 135 6.32 11.64 0.90
C LYS A 135 5.66 10.64 1.81
N ARG A 136 6.11 9.40 1.71
CA ARG A 136 5.82 8.33 2.66
C ARG A 136 7.08 8.07 3.47
N PHE A 137 6.89 7.80 4.76
CA PHE A 137 7.95 7.50 5.69
C PHE A 137 7.79 6.07 6.16
N CYS A 138 8.88 5.30 6.15
CA CYS A 138 8.87 3.91 6.61
C CYS A 138 10.06 3.66 7.52
N VAL A 139 9.84 2.91 8.60
CA VAL A 139 10.87 2.34 9.44
C VAL A 139 10.73 0.83 9.42
N HIS A 140 11.86 0.13 9.42
CA HIS A 140 11.89 -1.32 9.43
C HIS A 140 13.02 -1.83 10.29
N TYR A 141 12.85 -3.06 10.75
CA TYR A 141 13.89 -3.86 11.34
C TYR A 141 13.88 -5.19 10.61
N ASP A 142 14.75 -5.33 9.63
CA ASP A 142 14.96 -6.57 8.91
C ASP A 142 16.45 -6.67 8.56
N PRO A 143 17.17 -7.72 9.02
CA PRO A 143 18.57 -7.92 8.65
C PRO A 143 18.78 -8.05 7.13
N GLN A 144 17.76 -8.43 6.36
CA GLN A 144 17.80 -8.51 4.90
C GLN A 144 17.62 -7.14 4.22
N MET A 145 16.91 -6.20 4.86
CA MET A 145 16.78 -4.80 4.41
C MET A 145 17.98 -3.92 4.73
N SER A 146 18.89 -4.41 5.58
CA SER A 146 20.01 -3.65 6.12
C SER A 146 21.00 -3.15 5.07
N ALA A 147 20.89 -3.65 3.83
CA ALA A 147 21.67 -3.20 2.69
C ALA A 147 21.27 -1.79 2.18
N LEU A 148 20.02 -1.35 2.41
CA LEU A 148 19.51 -0.06 1.95
C LEU A 148 19.39 0.97 3.07
N PHE A 149 19.04 0.52 4.29
CA PHE A 149 18.94 1.36 5.48
C PHE A 149 19.32 0.56 6.73
N SER A 150 20.14 1.12 7.61
CA SER A 150 20.41 0.50 8.91
C SER A 150 19.09 0.32 9.69
N PRO A 151 18.95 -0.74 10.50
CA PRO A 151 17.73 -0.96 11.29
C PRO A 151 17.34 0.28 12.11
N GLY A 152 16.06 0.67 12.05
CA GLY A 152 15.55 1.86 12.75
C GLY A 152 15.78 3.20 12.04
N ILE A 153 16.42 3.23 10.87
CA ILE A 153 16.48 4.44 10.03
C ILE A 153 15.12 4.65 9.35
N VAL A 154 14.73 5.93 9.24
CA VAL A 154 13.55 6.35 8.50
C VAL A 154 13.90 6.43 7.01
N GLY A 155 13.33 5.53 6.21
CA GLY A 155 13.33 5.62 4.77
C GLY A 155 12.28 6.63 4.29
N GLU A 156 12.67 7.48 3.34
CA GLU A 156 11.79 8.42 2.65
C GLU A 156 11.55 7.96 1.23
N VAL A 157 10.28 7.87 0.85
CA VAL A 157 9.89 7.32 -0.45
C VAL A 157 8.80 8.20 -1.05
N GLU A 158 8.76 8.32 -2.38
CA GLU A 158 7.62 8.99 -3.01
C GLU A 158 6.34 8.23 -2.70
N MET A 159 5.18 8.91 -2.65
CA MET A 159 3.88 8.25 -2.41
C MET A 159 3.58 7.08 -3.36
N PHE A 160 4.22 7.06 -4.53
CA PHE A 160 4.05 6.04 -5.56
C PHE A 160 5.25 5.09 -5.67
N ASP A 161 6.32 5.31 -4.90
CA ASP A 161 7.39 4.33 -4.79
C ASP A 161 6.86 3.15 -3.97
N GLY A 162 6.91 1.95 -4.54
CA GLY A 162 6.28 0.75 -3.97
C GLY A 162 6.96 0.20 -2.71
N LEU A 163 7.81 1.00 -2.06
CA LEU A 163 8.34 0.72 -0.74
C LEU A 163 7.20 0.68 0.27
N GLY A 164 6.80 -0.53 0.66
CA GLY A 164 5.80 -0.80 1.68
C GLY A 164 4.35 -0.95 1.21
N THR A 165 4.01 -0.71 -0.07
CA THR A 165 2.68 -1.08 -0.57
C THR A 165 2.71 -2.56 -0.98
N PRO A 166 1.68 -3.36 -0.70
CA PRO A 166 1.48 -4.59 -1.47
C PRO A 166 1.54 -4.18 -2.94
N MET A 167 2.37 -4.82 -3.76
CA MET A 167 2.33 -4.54 -5.20
C MET A 167 0.92 -4.89 -5.62
N SER A 168 0.05 -3.93 -5.92
CA SER A 168 -1.29 -4.21 -6.44
C SER A 168 -1.20 -3.89 -7.92
N LEU A 169 -0.94 -4.92 -8.73
CA LEU A 169 -1.20 -4.80 -10.15
C LEU A 169 -2.71 -4.90 -10.33
N TYR A 170 -3.28 -3.76 -10.67
CA TYR A 170 -4.71 -3.56 -10.79
C TYR A 170 -5.10 -3.90 -12.23
N MET A 171 -5.76 -5.05 -12.45
CA MET A 171 -6.36 -5.34 -13.75
C MET A 171 -7.88 -5.29 -13.63
N GLU A 172 -8.46 -4.25 -14.25
CA GLU A 172 -9.89 -4.03 -14.32
C GLU A 172 -10.48 -4.94 -15.40
N ARG A 173 -10.74 -6.20 -15.05
CA ARG A 173 -11.66 -7.04 -15.81
C ARG A 173 -12.78 -7.48 -14.87
N PRO A 174 -14.01 -6.96 -15.01
CA PRO A 174 -15.13 -7.56 -14.31
C PRO A 174 -15.31 -8.97 -14.85
N PHE A 175 -15.06 -9.97 -14.01
CA PHE A 175 -15.34 -11.37 -14.31
C PHE A 175 -16.59 -11.79 -13.56
N GLU A 176 -17.54 -12.39 -14.28
CA GLU A 176 -18.53 -13.28 -13.67
C GLU A 176 -17.84 -14.63 -13.46
N PHE A 177 -17.37 -14.89 -12.24
CA PHE A 177 -16.73 -16.17 -11.93
C PHE A 177 -17.73 -17.12 -11.29
N VAL A 178 -18.20 -18.09 -12.07
CA VAL A 178 -18.98 -19.24 -11.56
C VAL A 178 -18.12 -20.49 -11.76
N GLY A 179 -17.43 -20.92 -10.71
CA GLY A 179 -16.50 -22.03 -10.83
C GLY A 179 -16.40 -22.90 -9.57
N SER A 180 -16.11 -24.18 -9.79
CA SER A 180 -15.70 -25.15 -8.77
C SER A 180 -14.40 -24.72 -8.07
N ASN A 181 -14.09 -25.33 -6.91
CA ASN A 181 -12.86 -25.06 -6.16
C ASN A 181 -11.57 -25.17 -7.00
N ASN A 182 -11.53 -26.11 -7.96
CA ASN A 182 -10.38 -26.27 -8.85
C ASN A 182 -10.22 -25.08 -9.80
N GLN A 183 -11.33 -24.50 -10.29
CA GLN A 183 -11.28 -23.31 -11.12
C GLN A 183 -10.77 -22.10 -10.34
N TRP A 184 -11.13 -21.95 -9.06
CA TRP A 184 -10.58 -20.91 -8.19
C TRP A 184 -9.07 -21.07 -7.95
N LEU A 185 -8.61 -22.31 -7.77
CA LEU A 185 -7.18 -22.59 -7.64
C LEU A 185 -6.42 -22.26 -8.93
N ASP A 186 -6.97 -22.67 -10.09
CA ASP A 186 -6.38 -22.34 -11.39
C ASP A 186 -6.37 -20.83 -11.62
N PHE A 187 -7.44 -20.13 -11.24
CA PHE A 187 -7.50 -18.67 -11.30
C PHE A 187 -6.45 -18.01 -10.40
N ALA A 188 -6.34 -18.42 -9.13
CA ALA A 188 -5.34 -17.89 -8.21
C ALA A 188 -3.91 -18.11 -8.73
N ARG A 189 -3.64 -19.28 -9.33
CA ARG A 189 -2.38 -19.61 -9.99
C ARG A 189 -2.11 -18.76 -11.24
N ASP A 190 -3.12 -18.56 -12.08
CA ASP A 190 -2.97 -17.71 -13.26
C ASP A 190 -2.70 -16.25 -12.83
N MET A 191 -3.31 -15.77 -11.74
CA MET A 191 -3.00 -14.46 -11.15
C MET A 191 -1.59 -14.39 -10.54
N GLU A 192 -1.11 -15.47 -9.92
CA GLU A 192 0.28 -15.57 -9.42
C GLU A 192 1.28 -15.49 -10.58
N MET A 193 1.04 -16.23 -11.67
CA MET A 193 1.86 -16.20 -12.88
C MET A 193 1.91 -14.81 -13.48
N GLU A 194 0.78 -14.11 -13.57
CA GLU A 194 0.72 -12.78 -14.14
C GLU A 194 1.42 -11.75 -13.24
N ALA A 195 1.24 -11.83 -11.92
CA ALA A 195 1.97 -10.98 -10.98
C ALA A 195 3.48 -11.19 -11.08
N ALA A 196 3.93 -12.44 -11.17
CA ALA A 196 5.34 -12.78 -11.35
C ALA A 196 5.87 -12.32 -12.72
N GLY A 197 5.10 -12.51 -13.80
CA GLY A 197 5.46 -12.07 -15.15
C GLY A 197 5.65 -10.56 -15.22
N GLN A 198 4.70 -9.78 -14.70
CA GLN A 198 4.83 -8.32 -14.65
C GLN A 198 6.00 -7.86 -13.80
N LEU A 199 6.27 -8.55 -12.68
CA LEU A 199 7.46 -8.29 -11.87
C LEU A 199 8.72 -8.47 -12.73
N PHE A 200 8.90 -9.62 -13.38
CA PHE A 200 10.07 -9.88 -14.23
C PHE A 200 10.16 -8.93 -15.42
N TRP A 201 9.04 -8.59 -16.06
CA TRP A 201 9.00 -7.64 -17.18
C TRP A 201 9.45 -6.25 -16.75
N SER A 202 8.99 -5.79 -15.57
CA SER A 202 9.39 -4.50 -15.02
C SER A 202 10.90 -4.43 -14.73
N TYR A 203 11.50 -5.54 -14.31
CA TYR A 203 12.95 -5.66 -14.14
C TYR A 203 13.69 -5.57 -15.47
N GLU A 204 13.26 -6.38 -16.46
CA GLU A 204 13.93 -6.46 -17.77
C GLU A 204 13.88 -5.12 -18.51
N THR A 205 12.71 -4.47 -18.52
CA THR A 205 12.50 -3.24 -19.30
C THR A 205 13.06 -1.99 -18.67
N ARG A 206 13.09 -1.89 -17.34
CA ARG A 206 13.45 -0.64 -16.65
C ARG A 206 14.86 -0.65 -16.07
N GLY A 207 15.56 -1.79 -16.06
CA GLY A 207 16.94 -1.91 -15.55
C GLY A 207 17.12 -1.60 -14.06
N TYR A 208 16.03 -1.21 -13.39
CA TYR A 208 15.87 -0.99 -11.98
C TYR A 208 14.37 -1.05 -11.72
N ASN A 209 13.97 -1.79 -10.68
CA ASN A 209 12.59 -1.80 -10.28
C ASN A 209 12.31 -0.64 -9.32
N VAL A 210 11.31 0.20 -9.62
CA VAL A 210 10.74 1.17 -8.65
C VAL A 210 10.21 0.45 -7.39
N PHE A 211 10.18 -0.88 -7.44
CA PHE A 211 9.65 -1.83 -6.46
C PHE A 211 10.76 -2.72 -5.83
N GLU A 212 12.05 -2.41 -6.05
CA GLU A 212 13.19 -3.23 -5.59
C GLU A 212 13.37 -3.25 -4.07
N ASN A 213 12.91 -2.23 -3.35
CA ASN A 213 13.46 -1.95 -2.03
C ASN A 213 12.69 -2.54 -0.83
N ASP A 214 11.66 -3.37 -1.03
CA ASP A 214 10.95 -4.02 0.09
C ASP A 214 10.85 -5.56 -0.04
N PRO A 215 11.65 -6.34 0.74
CA PRO A 215 11.61 -7.79 0.81
C PRO A 215 10.36 -8.32 1.54
N LEU A 216 9.67 -7.46 2.29
CA LEU A 216 8.39 -7.74 2.95
C LEU A 216 7.19 -7.31 2.07
N ALA A 217 7.42 -6.73 0.89
CA ALA A 217 6.35 -6.51 -0.07
C ALA A 217 5.89 -7.86 -0.60
N LYS A 218 4.65 -8.22 -0.26
CA LYS A 218 3.96 -9.29 -0.95
C LYS A 218 3.61 -8.79 -2.35
N MET A 219 3.75 -9.66 -3.33
CA MET A 219 3.11 -9.41 -4.62
C MET A 219 1.61 -9.54 -4.39
N SER A 220 0.80 -8.64 -4.93
CA SER A 220 -0.64 -8.80 -4.91
C SER A 220 -1.23 -8.53 -6.29
N TRP A 221 -2.23 -9.34 -6.62
CA TRP A 221 -3.01 -9.11 -7.81
C TRP A 221 -4.46 -9.00 -7.37
N SER A 222 -5.08 -7.87 -7.69
CA SER A 222 -6.50 -7.66 -7.38
C SER A 222 -7.35 -7.54 -8.62
N SER A 223 -8.53 -8.14 -8.53
CA SER A 223 -9.56 -8.07 -9.56
C SER A 223 -10.91 -7.79 -8.90
N TYR A 224 -11.78 -7.05 -9.62
CA TYR A 224 -13.16 -6.86 -9.22
C TYR A 224 -14.00 -8.03 -9.75
N ILE A 225 -14.61 -8.79 -8.86
CA ILE A 225 -15.46 -9.92 -9.19
C ILE A 225 -16.88 -9.59 -8.73
N GLN A 226 -17.84 -9.69 -9.65
CA GLN A 226 -19.25 -9.57 -9.33
C GLN A 226 -19.76 -10.95 -8.88
N MET A 227 -20.41 -10.97 -7.73
CA MET A 227 -20.95 -12.20 -7.15
C MET A 227 -22.38 -11.97 -6.69
N THR A 228 -23.20 -13.00 -6.86
CA THR A 228 -24.47 -13.10 -6.14
C THR A 228 -24.20 -13.31 -4.64
N GLU A 229 -25.18 -12.99 -3.79
CA GLU A 229 -25.05 -13.19 -2.34
C GLU A 229 -24.73 -14.65 -1.97
N GLU A 230 -25.26 -15.61 -2.73
CA GLU A 230 -25.01 -17.04 -2.50
C GLU A 230 -23.58 -17.45 -2.87
N GLN A 231 -23.02 -16.86 -3.94
CA GLN A 231 -21.62 -17.06 -4.33
C GLN A 231 -20.66 -16.42 -3.33
N ALA A 232 -20.99 -15.25 -2.80
CA ALA A 232 -20.19 -14.58 -1.78
C ALA A 232 -20.03 -15.42 -0.49
N LYS A 233 -21.05 -16.21 -0.12
CA LYS A 233 -20.95 -17.15 1.02
C LYS A 233 -19.89 -18.23 0.81
N GLN A 234 -19.54 -18.54 -0.43
CA GLN A 234 -18.52 -19.56 -0.76
C GLN A 234 -17.09 -19.02 -0.63
N LEU A 235 -16.88 -17.71 -0.58
CA LEU A 235 -15.54 -17.10 -0.54
C LEU A 235 -14.70 -17.56 0.66
N SER A 236 -15.31 -17.76 1.82
CA SER A 236 -14.60 -18.27 3.00
C SER A 236 -14.13 -19.72 2.82
N ALA A 237 -14.95 -20.57 2.20
CA ALA A 237 -14.59 -21.94 1.86
C ALA A 237 -13.50 -21.98 0.78
N ILE A 238 -13.55 -21.05 -0.18
CA ILE A 238 -12.51 -20.88 -1.21
C ILE A 238 -11.18 -20.45 -0.58
N ASP A 239 -11.17 -19.45 0.31
CA ASP A 239 -9.94 -19.03 1.01
C ASP A 239 -9.33 -20.19 1.79
N ALA A 240 -10.15 -20.95 2.53
CA ALA A 240 -9.69 -22.10 3.29
C ALA A 240 -9.08 -23.18 2.37
N TYR A 241 -9.73 -23.45 1.23
CA TYR A 241 -9.23 -24.39 0.22
C TYR A 241 -7.90 -23.92 -0.39
N LEU A 242 -7.80 -22.65 -0.77
CA LEU A 242 -6.57 -22.06 -1.33
C LEU A 242 -5.42 -22.13 -0.33
N ARG A 243 -5.65 -21.83 0.95
CA ARG A 243 -4.62 -21.96 1.99
C ARG A 243 -4.17 -23.41 2.20
N GLN A 244 -5.05 -24.38 2.00
CA GLN A 244 -4.70 -25.80 2.10
C GLN A 244 -3.83 -26.26 0.92
N GLN A 245 -4.17 -25.83 -0.31
CA GLN A 245 -3.47 -26.25 -1.52
C GLN A 245 -2.19 -25.45 -1.77
N THR A 246 -2.19 -24.17 -1.39
CA THR A 246 -1.13 -23.20 -1.63
C THR A 246 -0.99 -22.31 -0.39
N PRO A 247 -0.31 -22.78 0.68
CA PRO A 247 -0.18 -22.03 1.94
C PRO A 247 0.47 -20.65 1.80
N SER A 248 1.21 -20.44 0.70
CA SER A 248 1.84 -19.19 0.32
C SER A 248 0.85 -18.14 -0.20
N ILE A 249 -0.29 -18.55 -0.77
CA ILE A 249 -1.27 -17.64 -1.38
C ILE A 249 -2.30 -17.24 -0.32
N THR A 250 -2.48 -15.94 -0.13
CA THR A 250 -3.53 -15.40 0.75
C THR A 250 -4.59 -14.70 -0.09
N MET A 251 -5.85 -15.11 0.00
CA MET A 251 -6.95 -14.38 -0.63
C MET A 251 -7.50 -13.33 0.35
N ILE A 252 -7.76 -12.13 -0.16
CA ILE A 252 -8.37 -11.02 0.56
C ILE A 252 -9.56 -10.58 -0.26
N ALA A 253 -10.77 -10.73 0.28
CA ALA A 253 -11.99 -10.28 -0.36
C ALA A 253 -12.54 -9.06 0.39
N ASN A 254 -12.62 -7.91 -0.29
CA ASN A 254 -13.20 -6.69 0.23
C ASN A 254 -14.50 -6.37 -0.51
N LEU A 255 -15.62 -6.27 0.21
CA LEU A 255 -16.87 -5.81 -0.37
C LEU A 255 -16.74 -4.34 -0.79
N LYS A 256 -17.15 -4.04 -2.02
CA LYS A 256 -17.11 -2.71 -2.63
C LYS A 256 -18.50 -2.30 -3.10
N SER A 257 -18.75 -0.99 -3.07
CA SER A 257 -19.99 -0.48 -3.63
C SER A 257 -19.94 -0.48 -5.16
N ALA A 258 -21.02 -0.88 -5.82
CA ALA A 258 -21.12 -0.86 -7.28
C ALA A 258 -20.82 0.54 -7.85
N SER A 259 -21.24 1.59 -7.15
CA SER A 259 -20.97 2.98 -7.52
C SER A 259 -19.49 3.37 -7.42
N GLU A 260 -18.75 2.91 -6.39
CA GLU A 260 -17.30 3.12 -6.28
C GLU A 260 -16.55 2.46 -7.43
N VAL A 261 -16.92 1.20 -7.74
CA VAL A 261 -16.27 0.44 -8.82
C VAL A 261 -16.58 1.05 -10.18
N ASN A 262 -17.85 1.35 -10.47
CA ASN A 262 -18.24 2.01 -11.71
C ASN A 262 -17.59 3.40 -11.85
N ALA A 263 -17.48 4.19 -10.78
CA ALA A 263 -16.81 5.49 -10.85
C ALA A 263 -15.31 5.36 -11.17
N LYS A 264 -14.63 4.36 -10.57
CA LYS A 264 -13.22 4.09 -10.83
C LYS A 264 -13.00 3.57 -12.27
N TYR A 265 -13.85 2.66 -12.71
CA TYR A 265 -13.82 2.07 -14.05
C TYR A 265 -14.14 3.11 -15.14
N MET A 266 -15.14 3.96 -14.94
CA MET A 266 -15.38 5.08 -15.84
C MET A 266 -14.16 6.00 -15.88
N LYS A 267 -13.52 6.29 -14.75
CA LYS A 267 -12.30 7.13 -14.75
C LYS A 267 -11.13 6.51 -15.54
N SER A 268 -10.98 5.19 -15.56
CA SER A 268 -9.93 4.50 -16.33
C SER A 268 -10.26 4.46 -17.84
N LEU A 269 -11.54 4.29 -18.20
CA LEU A 269 -12.01 4.23 -19.58
C LEU A 269 -12.09 5.58 -20.30
N TRP A 270 -12.03 6.72 -19.63
CA TRP A 270 -12.11 8.04 -20.30
C TRP A 270 -10.86 8.39 -21.15
N GLY A 271 -9.92 7.44 -21.34
CA GLY A 271 -8.94 7.46 -22.41
C GLY A 271 -9.31 6.63 -23.66
N GLN A 272 -10.21 5.66 -23.56
CA GLN A 272 -10.58 4.73 -24.65
C GLN A 272 -12.05 4.27 -24.55
N ASN A 273 -12.89 4.83 -25.43
CA ASN A 273 -14.20 4.33 -25.86
C ASN A 273 -15.38 4.28 -24.83
N PRO A 274 -16.29 5.29 -24.83
CA PRO A 274 -17.41 5.37 -23.90
C PRO A 274 -18.59 4.41 -24.17
N ASP A 275 -18.58 3.65 -25.27
CA ASP A 275 -19.72 2.81 -25.69
C ASP A 275 -19.70 1.37 -25.13
N SER A 276 -18.82 1.04 -24.18
CA SER A 276 -18.75 -0.31 -23.61
C SER A 276 -19.71 -0.49 -22.41
N SER A 277 -21.01 -0.53 -22.68
CA SER A 277 -22.04 -0.81 -21.66
C SER A 277 -21.94 -2.20 -21.03
N ASP A 278 -21.18 -3.11 -21.64
CA ASP A 278 -21.03 -4.51 -21.21
C ASP A 278 -20.23 -4.69 -19.90
N TYR A 279 -19.64 -3.61 -19.37
CA TYR A 279 -18.79 -3.66 -18.18
C TYR A 279 -19.39 -2.94 -16.96
N ALA A 280 -20.61 -2.41 -17.07
CA ALA A 280 -21.28 -1.79 -15.94
C ALA A 280 -21.68 -2.85 -14.91
N VAL A 281 -21.41 -2.59 -13.62
CA VAL A 281 -21.89 -3.46 -12.53
C VAL A 281 -23.41 -3.50 -12.54
N HIS A 282 -23.98 -4.70 -12.65
CA HIS A 282 -25.43 -4.90 -12.64
C HIS A 282 -26.02 -4.57 -11.26
N GLU A 283 -27.11 -3.80 -11.24
CA GLU A 283 -27.86 -3.53 -10.01
C GLU A 283 -28.35 -4.86 -9.40
N GLY A 284 -28.00 -5.11 -8.14
CA GLY A 284 -28.37 -6.33 -7.39
C GLY A 284 -27.21 -7.27 -7.07
N ASN A 285 -26.07 -7.16 -7.76
CA ASN A 285 -24.88 -7.95 -7.45
C ASN A 285 -24.00 -7.27 -6.38
N GLN A 286 -23.35 -8.09 -5.54
CA GLN A 286 -22.30 -7.62 -4.65
C GLN A 286 -20.98 -7.61 -5.42
N VAL A 287 -20.24 -6.50 -5.35
CA VAL A 287 -18.92 -6.41 -5.97
C VAL A 287 -17.86 -6.64 -4.93
N TYR A 288 -16.99 -7.61 -5.16
CA TYR A 288 -15.85 -7.86 -4.31
C TYR A 288 -14.58 -7.47 -5.05
N GLU A 289 -13.71 -6.72 -4.39
CA GLU A 289 -12.30 -6.66 -4.74
C GLU A 289 -11.63 -7.90 -4.14
N ILE A 290 -11.28 -8.86 -4.99
CA ILE A 290 -10.56 -10.05 -4.59
C ILE A 290 -9.09 -9.83 -4.93
N ALA A 291 -8.27 -9.73 -3.89
CA ALA A 291 -6.83 -9.62 -3.99
C ALA A 291 -6.18 -10.94 -3.57
N PHE A 292 -5.30 -11.48 -4.40
CA PHE A 292 -4.42 -12.58 -4.04
C PHE A 292 -3.08 -11.99 -3.66
N GLN A 293 -2.54 -12.39 -2.52
CA GLN A 293 -1.18 -12.06 -2.11
C GLN A 293 -0.29 -13.29 -2.27
N PHE A 294 0.86 -13.08 -2.88
CA PHE A 294 1.85 -14.09 -3.18
C PHE A 294 3.18 -13.75 -2.48
N PRO A 295 3.96 -14.75 -2.08
CA PRO A 295 5.33 -14.52 -1.64
C PRO A 295 6.12 -13.96 -2.82
N ARG A 296 6.98 -12.99 -2.55
CA ARG A 296 7.92 -12.51 -3.57
C ARG A 296 8.97 -13.60 -3.80
N PRO A 297 9.37 -13.86 -5.06
CA PRO A 297 10.55 -14.68 -5.34
C PRO A 297 11.75 -14.09 -4.59
N THR A 298 12.53 -14.90 -3.88
CA THR A 298 13.68 -14.48 -3.03
C THR A 298 14.90 -13.98 -3.81
N VAL A 299 14.71 -13.51 -5.04
CA VAL A 299 15.79 -13.27 -6.00
C VAL A 299 16.39 -11.87 -5.77
N TYR A 300 17.27 -11.75 -4.77
CA TYR A 300 17.97 -10.50 -4.45
C TYR A 300 19.18 -10.22 -5.35
N HIS A 301 19.55 -11.15 -6.23
CA HIS A 301 20.78 -11.04 -7.00
C HIS A 301 20.57 -11.41 -8.48
N LEU A 302 20.68 -10.39 -9.33
CA LEU A 302 21.22 -10.43 -10.71
C LEU A 302 20.24 -10.59 -11.90
N PRO A 303 20.67 -10.13 -13.11
CA PRO A 303 19.84 -9.47 -14.11
C PRO A 303 19.02 -10.47 -14.94
N ALA A 304 17.74 -10.15 -15.11
CA ALA A 304 16.74 -10.68 -16.06
C ALA A 304 16.56 -12.21 -16.22
N GLN A 305 17.62 -13.03 -16.30
CA GLN A 305 17.52 -14.46 -16.63
C GLN A 305 17.62 -15.40 -15.43
N GLY A 306 18.36 -15.04 -14.37
CA GLY A 306 18.51 -15.90 -13.19
C GLY A 306 17.21 -16.06 -12.40
N GLY A 307 16.47 -14.97 -12.21
CA GLY A 307 15.25 -14.96 -11.39
C GLY A 307 14.08 -15.73 -12.00
N VAL A 308 13.91 -15.67 -13.32
CA VAL A 308 12.87 -16.44 -14.02
C VAL A 308 13.16 -17.93 -13.87
N GLN A 309 14.40 -18.37 -14.10
CA GLN A 309 14.75 -19.79 -14.00
C GLN A 309 14.65 -20.32 -12.56
N GLU A 310 15.04 -19.52 -11.56
CA GLU A 310 14.87 -19.88 -10.15
C GLU A 310 13.38 -20.02 -9.80
N TYR A 311 12.54 -19.05 -10.20
CA TYR A 311 11.10 -19.12 -9.97
C TYR A 311 10.46 -20.34 -10.64
N LEU A 312 10.84 -20.65 -11.88
CA LEU A 312 10.38 -21.86 -12.58
C LEU A 312 10.89 -23.15 -11.93
N SER A 313 12.07 -23.12 -11.32
CA SER A 313 12.63 -24.26 -10.60
C SER A 313 11.80 -24.59 -9.35
N GLN A 314 11.32 -23.56 -8.65
CA GLN A 314 10.49 -23.67 -7.45
C GLN A 314 9.01 -23.93 -7.78
N ASN A 315 8.56 -23.56 -8.98
CA ASN A 315 7.16 -23.66 -9.40
C ASN A 315 6.98 -24.51 -10.66
N SER A 316 7.07 -25.83 -10.52
CA SER A 316 6.95 -26.79 -11.65
C SER A 316 5.60 -26.69 -12.40
N TRP A 317 4.54 -26.27 -11.72
CA TRP A 317 3.21 -26.08 -12.32
C TRP A 317 3.19 -24.95 -13.37
N VAL A 318 4.02 -23.91 -13.20
CA VAL A 318 4.16 -22.80 -14.17
C VAL A 318 4.71 -23.31 -15.49
N ARG A 319 5.72 -24.20 -15.45
CA ARG A 319 6.28 -24.84 -16.65
C ARG A 319 5.22 -25.67 -17.39
N GLY A 320 4.40 -26.41 -16.63
CA GLY A 320 3.27 -27.15 -17.18
C GLY A 320 2.28 -26.23 -17.91
N LYS A 321 1.86 -25.14 -17.28
CA LYS A 321 0.96 -24.14 -17.87
C LYS A 321 1.54 -23.46 -19.12
N CYS A 322 2.81 -23.09 -19.11
CA CYS A 322 3.47 -22.50 -20.28
C CYS A 322 3.58 -23.48 -21.44
N SER A 323 3.81 -24.78 -21.17
CA SER A 323 3.86 -25.80 -22.22
C SER A 323 2.51 -26.03 -22.93
N THR A 324 1.39 -25.66 -22.29
CA THR A 324 0.05 -25.76 -22.86
C THR A 324 -0.39 -24.53 -23.67
N GLY A 325 0.52 -23.57 -23.89
CA GLY A 325 0.24 -22.37 -24.70
C GLY A 325 -0.43 -21.23 -23.95
N SER A 326 -0.15 -21.06 -22.65
CA SER A 326 -0.61 -19.90 -21.89
C SER A 326 0.01 -18.60 -22.44
N GLU A 327 -0.82 -17.55 -22.59
CA GLU A 327 -0.40 -16.20 -23.01
C GLU A 327 0.14 -15.34 -21.84
N SER A 328 0.46 -15.92 -20.69
CA SER A 328 1.02 -15.13 -19.59
C SER A 328 2.40 -14.58 -19.96
N GLN A 329 2.68 -13.35 -19.54
CA GLN A 329 3.97 -12.68 -19.78
C GLN A 329 5.17 -13.52 -19.35
N ILE A 330 5.04 -14.28 -18.26
CA ILE A 330 6.11 -15.13 -17.77
C ILE A 330 6.46 -16.26 -18.75
N CYS A 331 5.49 -16.77 -19.52
CA CYS A 331 5.70 -17.82 -20.51
C CYS A 331 6.46 -17.31 -21.73
N TYR A 332 6.35 -16.02 -22.06
CA TYR A 332 7.15 -15.38 -23.12
C TYR A 332 8.60 -15.12 -22.71
N MET A 333 8.92 -15.21 -21.42
CA MET A 333 10.27 -15.07 -20.88
C MET A 333 11.03 -16.40 -20.75
N ILE A 334 10.35 -17.54 -21.01
CA ILE A 334 10.94 -18.90 -21.00
C ILE A 334 11.54 -19.21 -22.37
#